data_AF-A0A7V9J4W7-F1
#
_entry.id   AF-A0A7V9J4W7-F1
#
_cell.length_a   1.000
_cell.length_b   1.000
_cell.length_c   1.000
_cell.angle_alpha   90.00
_cell.angle_beta   90.00
_cell.angle_gamma   90.00
#
_symmetry.space_group_name_H-M   'P 1'
#
loop_
_entity.id
_entity.type
_entity.pdbx_description
1 polymer ?
#
loop_
_entity_poly.entity_id
_entity_poly.type
_entity_poly.pdbx_seq_one_letter_code
_entity_poly.pdbx_strand_id
1 'polypeptide(L)' 'MADQAKFADQAMEYMPSLYSAAMRMTRKPADAEDLVQETYLRAYRGFGGFKEGTNLKAWLYRILTNTFINR' A
#
# COMPACT_ATOMS: atom_id res chain seq x y z
N MET A 1 -7.60 8.80 -19.15
CA MET A 1 -7.75 8.02 -17.91
C MET A 1 -6.45 8.14 -17.16
N ALA A 2 -6.46 8.44 -15.86
CA ALA A 2 -5.23 8.45 -15.07
C ALA A 2 -4.54 7.10 -15.28
N ASP A 3 -3.24 7.12 -15.58
CA ASP A 3 -2.53 5.94 -16.04
C ASP A 3 -2.29 4.99 -14.85
N GLN A 4 -3.13 3.96 -14.76
CA GLN A 4 -3.09 2.97 -13.69
C GLN A 4 -1.76 2.19 -13.69
N ALA A 5 -1.09 2.06 -14.84
CA ALA A 5 0.23 1.45 -14.93
C ALA A 5 1.28 2.37 -14.30
N LYS A 6 1.28 3.66 -14.66
CA LYS A 6 2.17 4.65 -14.02
C LYS A 6 1.97 4.73 -12.50
N PHE A 7 0.72 4.68 -12.04
CA PHE A 7 0.43 4.62 -10.60
C PHE A 7 1.01 3.36 -9.95
N ALA A 8 0.89 2.20 -10.58
CA ALA A 8 1.43 0.95 -10.06
C ALA A 8 2.95 1.03 -9.93
N ASP A 9 3.65 1.56 -10.94
CA ASP A 9 5.10 1.76 -10.91
C ASP A 9 5.51 2.69 -9.77
N GLN A 10 4.85 3.84 -9.63
CA GLN A 10 5.10 4.78 -8.53
C GLN A 10 4.78 4.19 -7.16
N ALA A 11 3.74 3.37 -7.06
CA ALA A 11 3.38 2.71 -5.80
C ALA A 11 4.46 1.68 -5.41
N MET A 12 5.04 0.96 -6.37
CA MET A 12 6.09 -0.04 -6.12
C MET A 12 7.37 0.56 -5.56
N GLU A 13 7.68 1.83 -5.83
CA GLU A 13 8.81 2.54 -5.20
C GLU A 13 8.73 2.55 -3.66
N TYR A 14 7.52 2.47 -3.09
CA TYR A 14 7.29 2.48 -1.65
C TYR A 14 7.27 1.09 -1.02
N MET A 15 7.38 0.01 -1.80
CA MET A 15 7.31 -1.38 -1.34
C MET A 15 8.27 -1.67 -0.17
N PRO A 16 9.57 -1.28 -0.22
CA PRO A 16 10.48 -1.55 0.89
C PRO A 16 10.08 -0.83 2.20
N SER A 17 9.53 0.37 2.08
CA SER A 17 9.10 1.18 3.24
C SER A 17 7.81 0.63 3.87
N LEU A 18 6.86 0.20 3.05
CA LEU A 18 5.62 -0.45 3.51
C LEU A 18 5.91 -1.80 4.13
N TYR A 19 6.81 -2.60 3.54
CA TYR A 19 7.25 -3.87 4.14
C TYR A 19 7.94 -3.67 5.48
N SER A 20 8.82 -2.68 5.58
CA SER A 20 9.46 -2.33 6.87
C SER A 20 8.44 -1.92 7.94
N ALA A 21 7.38 -1.21 7.56
CA ALA A 21 6.29 -0.86 8.47
C ALA A 21 5.44 -2.08 8.86
N ALA A 22 5.06 -2.91 7.88
CA ALA A 22 4.32 -4.14 8.08
C ALA A 22 5.06 -5.10 9.03
N MET A 23 6.39 -5.22 8.89
CA MET A 23 7.25 -6.00 9.79
C MET A 23 7.20 -5.50 11.23
N ARG A 24 7.19 -4.17 11.44
CA ARG A 24 7.07 -3.59 12.78
C ARG A 24 5.70 -3.85 13.42
N MET A 25 4.65 -3.91 12.60
CA MET A 25 3.27 -4.12 13.04
C MET A 25 2.98 -5.59 13.37
N THR A 26 3.41 -6.50 12.49
CA THR A 26 3.08 -7.94 12.58
C THR A 26 4.11 -8.75 13.35
N ARG A 27 5.38 -8.30 13.38
CA ARG A 27 6.53 -9.01 13.97
C ARG A 27 6.75 -10.42 13.39
N LYS A 28 6.18 -10.73 12.23
CA LYS A 28 6.31 -12.02 11.53
C LYS A 28 6.43 -11.80 10.03
N PRO A 29 7.48 -12.32 9.36
CA PRO A 29 7.71 -12.10 7.93
C PRO A 29 6.52 -12.46 7.04
N ALA A 30 5.97 -13.67 7.18
CA ALA A 30 4.82 -14.11 6.38
C ALA A 30 3.60 -13.19 6.53
N ASP A 31 3.30 -12.75 7.76
CA ASP A 31 2.15 -11.87 8.00
C ASP A 31 2.40 -10.46 7.45
N ALA A 32 3.65 -9.99 7.45
CA ALA A 32 4.06 -8.73 6.85
C ALA A 32 3.95 -8.77 5.31
N GLU A 33 4.39 -9.86 4.69
CA GLU A 33 4.26 -10.10 3.24
C GLU A 33 2.78 -10.07 2.84
N ASP A 34 1.93 -10.84 3.52
CA ASP A 34 0.48 -10.86 3.28
C ASP A 34 -0.14 -9.47 3.42
N LEU A 35 0.22 -8.75 4.49
CA LEU A 35 -0.32 -7.43 4.77
C LEU A 35 0.05 -6.44 3.66
N VAL A 36 1.29 -6.47 3.17
CA VAL A 36 1.73 -5.63 2.05
C VAL A 36 1.00 -6.03 0.77
N GLN A 37 0.88 -7.32 0.46
CA GLN A 37 0.17 -7.79 -0.73
C GLN A 37 -1.29 -7.30 -0.74
N GLU A 38 -2.01 -7.48 0.36
CA GLU A 38 -3.41 -7.01 0.49
C GLU A 38 -3.50 -5.49 0.40
N THR A 39 -2.51 -4.77 0.92
CA THR A 39 -2.41 -3.30 0.79
C THR A 39 -2.33 -2.88 -0.67
N TYR A 40 -1.47 -3.51 -1.47
CA TYR A 40 -1.35 -3.21 -2.90
C TYR A 40 -2.58 -3.63 -3.70
N LEU A 41 -3.21 -4.77 -3.38
CA LEU A 41 -4.48 -5.19 -3.99
C LEU A 41 -5.58 -4.15 -3.74
N ARG A 42 -5.70 -3.65 -2.51
CA ARG A 42 -6.66 -2.58 -2.15
C ARG A 42 -6.32 -1.26 -2.81
N ALA A 43 -5.05 -0.88 -2.86
CA ALA A 43 -4.59 0.33 -3.55
C ALA A 43 -4.93 0.27 -5.04
N TYR A 44 -4.69 -0.86 -5.70
CA TYR A 44 -5.01 -1.07 -7.11
C TYR A 44 -6.51 -0.99 -7.38
N ARG A 45 -7.34 -1.65 -6.57
CA ARG A 45 -8.81 -1.57 -6.66
C ARG A 45 -9.35 -0.17 -6.34
N GLY A 46 -8.71 0.54 -5.42
CA GLY A 46 -9.07 1.88 -4.96
C GLY A 46 -8.46 3.02 -5.78
N PHE A 47 -7.75 2.71 -6.87
CA PHE A 47 -7.02 3.70 -7.69
C PHE A 47 -7.92 4.85 -8.15
N GLY A 48 -9.17 4.59 -8.53
CA GLY A 48 -10.11 5.63 -8.94
C GLY A 48 -10.44 6.68 -7.85
N GLY A 49 -10.15 6.39 -6.58
CA GLY A 49 -10.29 7.33 -5.46
C GLY A 49 -9.00 8.10 -5.12
N PHE A 50 -7.87 7.75 -5.74
CA PHE A 50 -6.62 8.48 -5.56
C PHE A 50 -6.66 9.79 -6.37
N LYS A 51 -6.29 10.89 -5.73
CA LYS A 51 -6.17 12.20 -6.40
C LYS A 51 -4.70 12.44 -6.73
N GLU A 52 -4.39 12.53 -8.02
CA GLU A 52 -3.05 12.88 -8.49
C GLU A 52 -2.63 14.24 -7.92
N GLY A 53 -1.34 14.39 -7.59
CA GLY A 53 -0.81 15.56 -6.87
C GLY A 53 -0.95 15.51 -5.35
N THR A 54 -1.62 14.48 -4.79
CA THR A 54 -1.60 14.20 -3.35
C THR A 54 -0.46 13.23 -2.98
N ASN A 55 -0.21 13.07 -1.68
CA ASN A 55 0.90 12.24 -1.19
C ASN A 55 0.57 10.74 -1.31
N LEU A 56 1.07 10.11 -2.37
CA LEU A 56 0.88 8.68 -2.65
C LEU A 56 1.39 7.81 -1.50
N LYS A 57 2.57 8.12 -0.94
CA LYS A 57 3.11 7.39 0.21
C LYS A 57 2.15 7.41 1.40
N ALA A 58 1.68 8.60 1.80
CA ALA A 58 0.76 8.74 2.93
C ALA A 58 -0.55 7.97 2.69
N TRP A 59 -1.05 7.97 1.45
CA TRP A 59 -2.25 7.23 1.07
C TRP A 59 -2.05 5.72 1.15
N LEU A 60 -0.91 5.19 0.66
CA LEU A 60 -0.57 3.77 0.80
C LEU A 60 -0.40 3.36 2.27
N TYR A 61 0.24 4.19 3.09
CA TYR A 61 0.35 3.94 4.54
C TYR A 61 -1.01 3.91 5.22
N ARG A 62 -1.96 4.75 4.82
CA ARG A 62 -3.34 4.70 5.32
C ARG A 62 -4.02 3.38 4.97
N ILE A 63 -3.83 2.87 3.74
CA ILE A 63 -4.37 1.57 3.35
C ILE A 63 -3.71 0.45 4.17
N LEU A 64 -2.39 0.49 4.35
CA LEU A 64 -1.63 -0.46 5.16
C LEU A 64 -2.17 -0.54 6.60
N THR A 65 -2.29 0.61 7.27
CA THR A 65 -2.77 0.67 8.66
C THR A 65 -4.22 0.20 8.78
N ASN A 66 -5.08 0.61 7.85
CA ASN A 66 -6.48 0.16 7.84
C ASN A 66 -6.59 -1.35 7.56
N THR A 67 -5.71 -1.90 6.71
CA THR A 67 -5.70 -3.33 6.41
C THR A 67 -5.25 -4.13 7.62
N PHE A 68 -4.25 -3.65 8.36
CA PHE A 68 -3.80 -4.28 9.60
C PHE A 68 -4.87 -4.26 10.71
N ILE A 69 -5.54 -3.12 10.92
CA ILE A 69 -6.54 -2.98 11.99
C ILE A 69 -7.79 -3.82 11.73
N ASN A 70 -8.18 -3.99 10.45
CA ASN A 70 -9.38 -4.72 10.06
C ASN A 70 -9.12 -6.21 9.77
N ARG A 71 -7.91 -6.70 10.02
CA ARG A 71 -7.53 -8.11 9.90
C ARG A 71 -7.59 -8.79 11.26
#